data_AF-A0A2S6R2S6-F1
#
_entry.id   AF-A0A2S6R2S6-F1
#
_cell.length_a   1.000
_cell.length_b   1.000
_cell.length_c   1.000
_cell.angle_alpha   90.00
_cell.angle_beta   90.00
_cell.angle_gamma   90.00
#
_symmetry.space_group_name_H-M   'P 1'
#
loop_
_entity.id
_entity.type
_entity.pdbx_description
1 polymer ?
#
loop_
_entity_poly.entity_id
_entity_poly.type
_entity_poly.pdbx_seq_one_letter_code
_entity_poly.pdbx_strand_id
1 'polypeptide(L)' 'MARKRYTDEDVLNLLRQIELSLASGSSIETACRSAGIS' A
#
# COMPACT_ATOMS: atom_id res chain seq x y z
N MET A 1 7.50 4.56 -17.55
CA MET A 1 6.49 3.82 -16.77
C MET A 1 5.22 4.63 -16.75
N ALA A 2 4.12 4.10 -17.30
CA ALA A 2 2.84 4.79 -17.25
C ALA A 2 2.44 4.95 -15.78
N ARG A 3 2.35 6.20 -15.30
CA ARG A 3 1.88 6.49 -13.94
C ARG A 3 0.43 6.00 -13.90
N LYS A 4 0.19 4.87 -13.22
CA LYS A 4 -1.18 4.39 -12.98
C LYS A 4 -1.96 5.57 -12.41
N ARG A 5 -3.05 5.96 -13.08
CA ARG A 5 -4.00 6.90 -12.49
C ARG A 5 -4.71 6.12 -11.40
N TYR A 6 -4.30 6.33 -10.16
CA TYR A 6 -5.02 5.83 -9.00
C TYR A 6 -6.30 6.66 -8.86
N THR A 7 -7.44 6.00 -8.75
CA THR A 7 -8.67 6.63 -8.26
C THR A 7 -8.57 6.85 -6.75
N ASP A 8 -9.44 7.68 -6.17
CA ASP A 8 -9.49 7.86 -4.72
C ASP A 8 -9.70 6.52 -4.00
N GLU A 9 -10.53 5.64 -4.56
CA GLU A 9 -10.77 4.29 -4.04
C GLU A 9 -9.51 3.41 -4.10
N ASP A 10 -8.73 3.48 -5.18
CA ASP A 10 -7.46 2.74 -5.26
C ASP A 10 -6.47 3.18 -4.17
N VAL A 11 -6.41 4.49 -3.90
CA VAL A 11 -5.54 5.05 -2.84
C VAL A 11 -6.03 4.59 -1.46
N LEU A 12 -7.33 4.63 -1.21
CA LEU A 12 -7.90 4.18 0.06
C LEU A 12 -7.65 2.68 0.30
N ASN A 13 -7.82 1.84 -0.73
CA ASN A 13 -7.52 0.41 -0.65
C ASN A 13 -6.03 0.15 -0.38
N LEU A 14 -5.14 0.92 -1.01
CA LEU A 14 -3.70 0.83 -0.79
C LEU A 14 -3.33 1.14 0.66
N LEU A 15 -3.86 2.24 1.20
CA LEU A 15 -3.63 2.64 2.59
C LEU A 15 -4.18 1.57 3.56
N ARG A 16 -5.36 1.03 3.28
CA ARG A 16 -5.96 -0.05 4.08
C ARG A 16 -5.10 -1.31 4.09
N GLN A 17 -4.53 -1.70 2.95
CA GLN A 17 -3.64 -2.85 2.84
C GLN A 17 -2.36 -2.66 3.68
N ILE A 18 -1.77 -1.47 3.64
CA ILE A 18 -0.59 -1.12 4.43
C ILE A 18 -0.92 -1.18 5.92
N GLU A 19 -2.04 -0.56 6.34
CA GLU A 19 -2.49 -0.57 7.73
C GLU A 19 -2.69 -2.00 8.27
N LEU A 20 -3.33 -2.88 7.49
CA LEU A 20 -3.52 -4.28 7.86
C LEU A 20 -2.20 -5.03 8.02
N SER A 21 -1.24 -4.79 7.12
CA SER A 21 0.08 -5.41 7.18
C SER A 21 0.87 -4.94 8.41
N LEU A 22 0.75 -3.67 8.77
CA LEU A 22 1.34 -3.13 9.99
C LEU A 22 0.67 -3.70 11.25
N ALA A 23 -0.66 -3.80 11.25
CA ALA A 23 -1.41 -4.41 12.35
C ALA A 23 -1.06 -5.89 12.57
N SER A 24 -0.65 -6.61 11.52
CA SER A 24 -0.13 -7.98 11.62
C SER A 24 1.35 -8.06 12.06
N GLY A 25 1.98 -6.93 12.38
CA GLY A 25 3.36 -6.86 12.86
C GLY A 25 4.44 -6.70 11.78
N SER A 26 4.06 -6.42 10.53
CA SER A 26 5.06 -6.15 9.47
C SER A 26 5.74 -4.80 9.69
N SER A 27 7.00 -4.67 9.25
CA SER A 27 7.67 -3.37 9.22
C SER A 27 7.11 -2.47 8.11
N ILE A 28 7.27 -1.15 8.26
CA ILE A 28 6.83 -0.15 7.27
C ILE A 28 7.38 -0.47 5.87
N GLU A 29 8.69 -0.76 5.77
CA GLU A 29 9.31 -1.12 4.50
C GLU A 29 8.69 -2.35 3.84
N THR A 30 8.32 -3.36 4.63
CA THR A 30 7.73 -4.60 4.13
C THR A 30 6.29 -4.38 3.68
N ALA A 31 5.53 -3.60 4.45
CA ALA A 31 4.15 -3.24 4.12
C ALA A 31 4.08 -2.40 2.83
N CYS A 32 4.92 -1.37 2.70
CA CYS A 32 4.99 -0.53 1.50
C CYS A 32 5.42 -1.33 0.27
N ARG A 33 6.45 -2.18 0.37
CA ARG A 33 6.86 -3.05 -0.75
C ARG A 33 5.76 -4.04 -1.15
N SER A 34 5.06 -4.62 -0.18
CA SER A 34 3.93 -5.53 -0.44
C SER A 34 2.75 -4.82 -1.13
N ALA A 35 2.59 -3.53 -0.86
CA ALA A 35 1.62 -2.66 -1.54
C ALA A 35 2.12 -2.17 -2.93
N GLY A 36 3.30 -2.61 -3.38
CA GLY A 36 3.88 -2.20 -4.67
C GLY A 36 4.47 -0.78 -4.68
N ILE A 37 4.71 -0.21 -3.49
CA ILE A 37 5.41 1.07 -3.33
C ILE A 37 6.90 0.78 -3.20
N SER A 38 7.70 1.38 -4.09
CA SER A 38 9.17 1.34 -4.08
C SER A 38 9.76 2.61 -3.51
#